data_AF-A0A7K1VUL2-F1
#
_entry.id   AF-A0A7K1VUL2-F1
#
_cell.length_a   1.000
_cell.length_b   1.000
_cell.length_c   1.000
_cell.angle_alpha   90.00
_cell.angle_beta   90.00
_cell.angle_gamma   90.00
#
_symmetry.space_group_name_H-M   'P 1'
#
loop_
_entity.id
_entity.type
_entity.pdbx_description
1 polymer ?
#
loop_
_entity_poly.entity_id
_entity_poly.type
_entity_poly.pdbx_seq_one_letter_code
_entity_poly.pdbx_strand_id
1 'polypeptide(L)'
;MTTLPPPRPTLTLSSTVIEAPDAAELADFYRRLLGWEPVQEEPDWVKILPPGGGAGLSFQTSKPYVPPAWPASPGDQLMMLHLDFEVTDLEAGVAHAVAEGATPAEFQPQHDVRVLFDPVGHPFCLFVSDQVPGGTPAISPEWVAEQARDIRTQDRVTAADAVAPKRPEPDAAS
;
A
#
# COMPACT_ATOMS: atom_id res chain seq x y z
N MET A 1 13.79 -52.92 0.01
CA MET A 1 12.40 -52.46 -0.12
C MET A 1 12.38 -50.97 0.18
N THR A 2 12.21 -50.12 -0.84
CA THR A 2 12.16 -48.67 -0.65
C THR A 2 10.70 -48.29 -0.40
N THR A 3 10.40 -47.84 0.81
CA THR A 3 9.07 -47.33 1.17
C THR A 3 8.82 -46.03 0.41
N LEU A 4 7.72 -45.95 -0.35
CA LEU A 4 7.31 -44.68 -0.97
C LEU A 4 6.98 -43.65 0.12
N PRO A 5 7.43 -42.39 -0.02
CA PRO A 5 7.02 -41.34 0.91
C PRO A 5 5.50 -41.17 0.88
N PRO A 6 4.89 -40.80 2.01
CA PRO A 6 3.45 -40.57 2.06
C PRO A 6 3.03 -39.49 1.05
N PRO A 7 1.78 -39.56 0.53
CA PRO A 7 1.28 -38.55 -0.38
C PRO A 7 1.31 -37.18 0.30
N ARG A 8 1.80 -36.17 -0.44
CA ARG A 8 1.84 -34.80 0.08
C ARG A 8 0.43 -34.19 0.04
N PRO A 9 0.00 -33.48 1.09
CA PRO A 9 -1.25 -32.74 1.07
C PRO A 9 -1.19 -31.59 0.06
N THR A 10 -2.36 -31.17 -0.43
CA THR A 10 -2.49 -29.94 -1.21
C THR A 10 -2.55 -28.74 -0.26
N LEU A 11 -1.71 -27.74 -0.50
CA LEU A 11 -1.67 -26.48 0.25
C LEU A 11 -1.77 -25.33 -0.77
N THR A 12 -2.70 -24.41 -0.57
CA THR A 12 -2.93 -23.26 -1.46
C THR A 12 -2.72 -21.96 -0.69
N LEU A 13 -1.90 -21.05 -1.22
CA LEU A 13 -1.74 -19.72 -0.63
C LEU A 13 -3.01 -18.89 -0.88
N SER A 14 -3.62 -18.42 0.20
CA SER A 14 -4.87 -17.64 0.17
C SER A 14 -4.61 -16.14 0.00
N SER A 15 -3.74 -15.59 0.86
CA SER A 15 -3.38 -14.18 0.87
C SER A 15 -2.20 -13.93 1.81
N THR A 16 -1.47 -12.85 1.57
CA THR A 16 -0.62 -12.23 2.60
C THR A 16 -1.51 -11.43 3.55
N VAL A 17 -1.26 -11.52 4.87
CA VAL A 17 -2.00 -10.75 5.88
C VAL A 17 -1.14 -9.60 6.38
N ILE A 18 -1.69 -8.39 6.41
CA ILE A 18 -1.01 -7.17 6.85
C ILE A 18 -1.74 -6.63 8.08
N GLU A 19 -1.01 -6.47 9.19
CA GLU A 19 -1.57 -5.89 10.42
C GLU A 19 -1.71 -4.38 10.30
N ALA A 20 -2.76 -3.79 10.85
CA ALA A 20 -2.99 -2.34 10.82
C ALA A 20 -3.72 -1.87 12.08
N PRO A 21 -3.67 -0.57 12.43
CA PRO A 21 -4.54 -0.01 13.47
C PRO A 21 -6.04 -0.16 13.15
N ASP A 22 -6.40 -0.13 11.87
CA ASP A 22 -7.75 -0.35 11.35
C ASP A 22 -7.66 -1.13 10.01
N ALA A 23 -8.25 -2.32 9.96
CA ALA A 23 -8.23 -3.18 8.78
C ALA A 23 -9.01 -2.60 7.60
N ALA A 24 -10.12 -1.91 7.85
CA ALA A 24 -10.99 -1.37 6.81
C ALA A 24 -10.34 -0.16 6.13
N GLU A 25 -9.78 0.76 6.91
CA GLU A 25 -9.07 1.92 6.35
C GLU A 25 -7.89 1.49 5.47
N LEU A 26 -7.10 0.51 5.92
CA LEU A 26 -5.99 0.01 5.13
C LEU A 26 -6.46 -0.74 3.88
N ALA A 27 -7.50 -1.57 4.01
CA ALA A 27 -8.07 -2.26 2.86
C ALA A 27 -8.57 -1.28 1.79
N ASP A 28 -9.27 -0.23 2.19
CA ASP A 28 -9.79 0.77 1.26
C ASP A 28 -8.68 1.48 0.49
N PHE A 29 -7.52 1.73 1.11
CA PHE A 29 -6.33 2.21 0.39
C PHE A 29 -5.90 1.23 -0.71
N TYR A 30 -5.67 -0.04 -0.38
CA TYR A 30 -5.20 -1.03 -1.36
C TYR A 30 -6.25 -1.35 -2.43
N ARG A 31 -7.55 -1.25 -2.12
CA ARG A 31 -8.63 -1.36 -3.11
C ARG A 31 -8.52 -0.28 -4.17
N ARG A 32 -8.34 0.98 -3.79
CA ARG A 32 -8.19 2.09 -4.75
C ARG A 32 -6.86 2.03 -5.49
N LEU A 33 -5.78 1.65 -4.78
CA LEU A 33 -4.45 1.50 -5.38
C LEU A 33 -4.46 0.44 -6.49
N LEU A 34 -5.05 -0.74 -6.24
CA LEU A 34 -4.93 -1.92 -7.10
C LEU A 34 -6.16 -2.21 -7.97
N GLY A 35 -7.30 -1.56 -7.68
CA GLY A 35 -8.60 -1.89 -8.29
C GLY A 35 -9.11 -3.28 -7.89
N TRP A 36 -8.66 -3.81 -6.74
CA TRP A 36 -9.09 -5.11 -6.23
C TRP A 36 -10.31 -4.95 -5.34
N GLU A 37 -11.25 -5.90 -5.41
CA GLU A 37 -12.50 -5.84 -4.64
C GLU A 37 -12.47 -6.78 -3.43
N PRO A 38 -13.20 -6.42 -2.35
CA PRO A 38 -13.28 -7.24 -1.17
C PRO A 38 -14.14 -8.47 -1.42
N VAL A 39 -13.72 -9.59 -0.84
CA VAL A 39 -14.44 -10.87 -0.85
C VAL A 39 -14.85 -11.31 0.55
N GLN A 40 -14.37 -10.61 1.57
CA GLN A 40 -14.72 -10.81 2.97
C GLN A 40 -14.49 -9.49 3.71
N GLU A 41 -15.48 -9.05 4.47
CA GLU A 41 -15.45 -7.84 5.29
C GLU A 41 -16.08 -8.12 6.65
N GLU A 42 -15.28 -7.97 7.70
CA GLU A 42 -15.64 -8.14 9.10
C GLU A 42 -15.03 -6.97 9.91
N PRO A 43 -15.50 -6.68 11.13
CA PRO A 43 -15.07 -5.49 11.88
C PRO A 43 -13.55 -5.34 12.05
N ASP A 44 -12.82 -6.45 12.19
CA ASP A 44 -11.36 -6.45 12.42
C ASP A 44 -10.59 -7.14 11.28
N TRP A 45 -11.24 -7.42 10.15
CA TRP A 45 -10.66 -8.21 9.06
C TRP A 45 -11.27 -7.87 7.70
N VAL A 46 -10.42 -7.61 6.71
CA VAL A 46 -10.86 -7.45 5.31
C VAL A 46 -9.96 -8.25 4.39
N LYS A 47 -10.52 -8.91 3.38
CA LYS A 47 -9.76 -9.61 2.33
C LYS A 47 -10.16 -9.12 0.96
N ILE A 48 -9.16 -8.76 0.15
CA ILE A 48 -9.31 -8.35 -1.25
C ILE A 48 -8.61 -9.35 -2.18
N LEU A 49 -9.11 -9.53 -3.40
CA LEU A 49 -8.54 -10.44 -4.39
C LEU A 49 -8.28 -9.74 -5.73
N PRO A 50 -7.21 -10.15 -6.46
CA PRO A 50 -7.01 -9.70 -7.82
C PRO A 50 -8.14 -10.15 -8.76
N PRO A 51 -8.45 -9.36 -9.80
CA PRO A 51 -9.33 -9.82 -10.87
C PRO A 51 -8.72 -11.06 -11.53
N GLY A 52 -9.52 -12.11 -11.74
CA GLY A 52 -9.04 -13.40 -12.26
C GLY A 52 -8.57 -14.39 -11.20
N GLY A 53 -8.56 -14.00 -9.92
CA GLY A 53 -8.21 -14.87 -8.80
C GLY A 53 -6.70 -15.03 -8.58
N GLY A 54 -6.33 -15.83 -7.59
CA GLY A 54 -4.96 -15.95 -7.10
C GLY A 54 -4.85 -15.60 -5.62
N ALA A 55 -3.63 -15.48 -5.12
CA ALA A 55 -3.39 -15.01 -3.76
C ALA A 55 -3.64 -13.51 -3.68
N GLY A 56 -4.46 -13.07 -2.71
CA GLY A 56 -4.76 -11.66 -2.51
C GLY A 56 -4.04 -11.03 -1.32
N LEU A 57 -4.61 -9.95 -0.81
CA LEU A 57 -4.21 -9.31 0.44
C LEU A 57 -5.34 -9.42 1.44
N SER A 58 -5.00 -9.69 2.70
CA SER A 58 -5.89 -9.55 3.84
C SER A 58 -5.31 -8.54 4.81
N PHE A 59 -6.18 -7.88 5.56
CA PHE A 59 -5.85 -6.84 6.52
C PHE A 59 -6.47 -7.20 7.85
N GLN A 60 -5.73 -7.00 8.94
CA GLN A 60 -6.16 -7.36 10.29
C GLN A 60 -5.93 -6.21 11.26
N THR A 61 -6.95 -5.88 12.04
CA THR A 61 -6.85 -4.88 13.11
C THR A 61 -5.96 -5.41 14.24
N SER A 62 -4.89 -4.69 14.56
CA SER A 62 -3.90 -5.00 15.61
C SER A 62 -3.68 -3.76 16.49
N LYS A 63 -4.20 -3.79 17.72
CA LYS A 63 -4.09 -2.66 18.66
C LYS A 63 -2.66 -2.24 19.06
N PRO A 64 -1.68 -3.15 19.20
CA PRO A 64 -0.30 -2.77 19.51
C PRO A 64 0.54 -2.46 18.26
N TYR A 65 -0.10 -2.09 17.14
CA TYR A 65 0.59 -1.83 15.89
C TYR A 65 1.67 -0.74 16.02
N VAL A 66 2.85 -1.05 15.46
CA VAL A 66 3.97 -0.12 15.31
C VAL A 66 4.42 -0.19 13.85
N PRO A 67 4.44 0.92 13.10
CA PRO A 67 4.86 0.91 11.70
C PRO A 67 6.33 0.50 11.56
N PRO A 68 6.70 -0.29 10.54
CA PRO A 68 8.09 -0.56 10.23
C PRO A 68 8.87 0.71 9.90
N ALA A 69 10.14 0.77 10.31
CA ALA A 69 11.05 1.82 9.90
C ALA A 69 11.71 1.49 8.55
N TRP A 70 11.96 2.53 7.75
CA TRP A 70 12.71 2.40 6.51
C TRP A 70 13.62 3.62 6.24
N PRO A 71 14.94 3.42 6.04
CA PRO A 71 15.67 2.19 6.28
C PRO A 71 15.74 1.90 7.79
N ALA A 72 15.61 0.63 8.18
CA ALA A 72 15.66 0.27 9.60
C ALA A 72 17.09 0.30 10.16
N SER A 73 17.22 0.76 11.41
CA SER A 73 18.42 0.69 12.24
C SER A 73 18.26 -0.36 13.34
N PRO A 74 19.36 -0.78 14.01
CA PRO A 74 19.26 -1.70 15.14
C PRO A 74 18.33 -1.15 16.24
N GLY A 75 17.29 -1.93 16.57
CA GLY A 75 16.28 -1.57 17.57
C GLY A 75 14.98 -1.01 16.98
N ASP A 76 14.96 -0.70 15.68
CA ASP A 76 13.74 -0.30 15.00
C ASP A 76 12.84 -1.51 14.70
N GLN A 77 11.54 -1.24 14.52
CA GLN A 77 10.63 -2.21 13.95
C GLN A 77 11.06 -2.52 12.51
N LEU A 78 11.35 -3.78 12.22
CA LEU A 78 11.77 -4.22 10.90
C LEU A 78 10.57 -4.46 9.99
N MET A 79 10.76 -4.17 8.70
CA MET A 79 9.86 -4.68 7.69
C MET A 79 10.02 -6.20 7.58
N MET A 80 8.93 -6.93 7.82
CA MET A 80 8.93 -8.40 7.87
C MET A 80 8.64 -9.06 6.52
N LEU A 81 8.10 -8.28 5.56
CA LEU A 81 7.76 -8.73 4.21
C LEU A 81 8.02 -7.61 3.22
N HIS A 82 8.34 -7.98 1.98
CA HIS A 82 8.27 -7.06 0.85
C HIS A 82 6.93 -7.23 0.15
N LEU A 83 6.29 -6.10 -0.18
CA LEU A 83 5.13 -6.07 -1.04
C LEU A 83 5.52 -5.29 -2.30
N ASP A 84 5.75 -6.01 -3.38
CA ASP A 84 6.29 -5.45 -4.62
C ASP A 84 5.23 -5.51 -5.72
N PHE A 85 4.91 -4.36 -6.31
CA PHE A 85 3.99 -4.23 -7.43
C PHE A 85 4.75 -3.83 -8.68
N GLU A 86 4.62 -4.63 -9.73
CA GLU A 86 5.17 -4.29 -11.04
C GLU A 86 4.30 -3.21 -11.69
N VAL A 87 4.95 -2.18 -12.21
CA VAL A 87 4.33 -1.13 -13.01
C VAL A 87 5.06 -1.00 -14.35
N THR A 88 4.38 -0.47 -15.35
CA THR A 88 4.99 -0.17 -16.66
C THR A 88 5.67 1.20 -16.69
N ASP A 89 5.32 2.08 -15.76
CA ASP A 89 5.83 3.44 -15.62
C ASP A 89 5.88 3.80 -14.13
N LEU A 90 7.08 4.05 -13.60
CA LEU A 90 7.26 4.39 -12.19
C LEU A 90 6.73 5.77 -11.84
N GLU A 91 6.84 6.75 -12.73
CA GLU A 91 6.36 8.11 -12.45
C GLU A 91 4.84 8.09 -12.32
N ALA A 92 4.16 7.48 -13.30
CA ALA A 92 2.72 7.32 -13.27
C ALA A 92 2.26 6.46 -12.08
N GLY A 93 2.98 5.37 -11.79
CA GLY A 93 2.68 4.50 -10.65
C GLY A 93 2.81 5.23 -9.30
N VAL A 94 3.89 6.00 -9.11
CA VAL A 94 4.09 6.81 -7.90
C VAL A 94 3.03 7.90 -7.79
N ALA A 95 2.73 8.62 -8.88
CA ALA A 95 1.71 9.66 -8.88
C ALA A 95 0.33 9.10 -8.49
N HIS A 96 -0.05 7.94 -9.03
CA HIS A 96 -1.27 7.23 -8.66
C HIS A 96 -1.26 6.84 -7.17
N ALA A 97 -0.19 6.18 -6.71
CA ALA A 97 -0.10 5.77 -5.31
C ALA A 97 -0.20 6.95 -4.35
N VAL A 98 0.46 8.07 -4.65
CA VAL A 98 0.39 9.32 -3.88
C VAL A 98 -1.02 9.90 -3.87
N ALA A 99 -1.69 9.95 -5.03
CA ALA A 99 -3.06 10.43 -5.13
C ALA A 99 -4.03 9.60 -4.25
N GLU A 100 -3.74 8.30 -4.08
CA GLU A 100 -4.54 7.40 -3.23
C GLU A 100 -4.19 7.43 -1.75
N GLY A 101 -3.12 8.15 -1.36
CA GLY A 101 -2.71 8.38 0.03
C GLY A 101 -1.37 7.77 0.44
N ALA A 102 -0.60 7.22 -0.49
CA ALA A 102 0.76 6.76 -0.20
C ALA A 102 1.74 7.93 -0.02
N THR A 103 2.83 7.69 0.71
CA THR A 103 3.92 8.67 0.87
C THR A 103 5.23 8.09 0.36
N PRO A 104 5.95 8.73 -0.58
CA PRO A 104 7.27 8.24 -1.02
C PRO A 104 8.26 8.24 0.13
N ALA A 105 9.05 7.18 0.26
CA ALA A 105 10.14 7.14 1.23
C ALA A 105 11.26 8.11 0.83
N GLU A 106 11.91 8.72 1.82
CA GLU A 106 13.03 9.65 1.57
C GLU A 106 14.26 8.90 1.03
N PHE A 107 14.53 7.71 1.55
CA PHE A 107 15.62 6.86 1.10
C PHE A 107 15.16 5.87 0.02
N GLN A 108 15.74 5.99 -1.17
CA GLN A 108 15.48 5.14 -2.34
C GLN A 108 16.77 4.40 -2.74
N PRO A 109 16.88 3.07 -2.52
CA PRO A 109 18.13 2.34 -2.73
C PRO A 109 18.43 1.98 -4.19
N GLN A 110 17.41 1.99 -5.05
CA GLN A 110 17.46 1.45 -6.41
C GLN A 110 16.83 2.45 -7.40
N HIS A 111 17.29 2.44 -8.66
CA HIS A 111 16.90 3.45 -9.66
C HIS A 111 15.59 3.07 -10.39
N ASP A 112 15.29 1.77 -10.44
CA ASP A 112 14.18 1.08 -11.08
C ASP A 112 13.09 0.60 -10.09
N VAL A 113 13.24 0.97 -8.81
CA VAL A 113 12.28 0.70 -7.74
C VAL A 113 11.94 1.99 -7.01
N ARG A 114 10.69 2.15 -6.56
CA ARG A 114 10.28 3.22 -5.66
C ARG A 114 9.64 2.62 -4.42
N VAL A 115 10.21 2.94 -3.28
CA VAL A 115 9.67 2.58 -1.96
C VAL A 115 8.70 3.67 -1.53
N LEU A 116 7.48 3.28 -1.18
CA LEU A 116 6.46 4.14 -0.61
C LEU A 116 5.95 3.54 0.69
N PHE A 117 5.31 4.36 1.50
CA PHE A 117 4.55 3.95 2.66
C PHE A 117 3.06 4.01 2.35
N ASP A 118 2.32 2.98 2.74
CA ASP A 118 0.86 3.06 2.82
C ASP A 118 0.44 4.01 3.98
N PRO A 119 -0.87 4.33 4.13
CA PRO A 119 -1.33 5.31 5.11
C PRO A 119 -1.00 4.97 6.57
N VAL A 120 -0.70 3.72 6.89
CA VAL A 120 -0.37 3.27 8.24
C VAL A 120 1.13 3.01 8.43
N GLY A 121 1.93 3.11 7.36
CA GLY A 121 3.39 3.10 7.42
C GLY A 121 4.06 1.81 6.97
N HIS A 122 3.35 0.86 6.35
CA HIS A 122 4.05 -0.29 5.74
C HIS A 122 4.80 0.15 4.49
N PRO A 123 6.08 -0.21 4.35
CA PRO A 123 6.77 -0.03 3.10
C PRO A 123 6.24 -1.00 2.05
N PHE A 124 5.98 -0.50 0.84
CA PHE A 124 5.75 -1.29 -0.37
C PHE A 124 6.55 -0.69 -1.53
N CYS A 125 6.81 -1.50 -2.55
CA CYS A 125 7.59 -1.10 -3.71
C CYS A 125 6.74 -1.05 -4.97
N LEU A 126 6.99 -0.06 -5.81
CA LEU A 126 6.68 -0.11 -7.24
C LEU A 126 7.98 -0.40 -7.99
N PHE A 127 7.97 -1.32 -8.94
CA PHE A 127 9.16 -1.65 -9.74
C PHE A 127 8.83 -1.87 -11.21
N VAL A 128 9.82 -1.75 -12.08
CA VAL A 128 9.76 -2.13 -13.49
C VAL A 128 10.65 -3.37 -13.72
N SER A 129 10.17 -4.37 -14.44
CA SER A 129 10.85 -5.68 -14.53
C SER A 129 12.03 -5.75 -15.50
N ASP A 130 12.11 -4.87 -16.52
CA ASP A 130 13.24 -4.83 -17.45
C ASP A 130 13.35 -3.45 -18.14
N GLN A 131 14.58 -2.99 -18.35
CA GLN A 131 14.91 -1.73 -19.03
C GLN A 131 14.35 -1.73 -20.46
N VAL A 132 13.35 -0.88 -20.73
CA VAL A 132 12.94 -0.58 -22.11
C VAL A 132 14.16 -0.02 -22.86
N PRO A 133 14.66 -0.65 -23.94
CA PRO A 133 15.76 -0.10 -24.70
C PRO A 133 15.38 1.29 -25.23
N GLY A 134 16.03 2.34 -24.72
CA GLY A 134 15.88 3.72 -25.21
C GLY A 134 14.88 4.62 -24.46
N GLY A 135 14.48 4.32 -23.23
CA GLY A 135 13.70 5.23 -22.37
C GLY A 135 14.47 5.67 -21.12
N THR A 136 14.51 6.98 -20.87
CA THR A 136 15.04 7.71 -19.70
C THR A 136 14.93 6.97 -18.35
N PRO A 137 15.86 7.13 -17.38
CA PRO A 137 15.68 6.56 -16.05
C PRO A 137 14.36 7.03 -15.42
N ALA A 138 13.64 6.08 -14.83
CA ALA A 138 12.19 6.13 -14.65
C ALA A 138 11.67 7.27 -13.76
N ILE A 139 12.48 7.89 -12.89
CA ILE A 139 12.19 9.21 -12.30
C ILE A 139 13.46 9.83 -11.71
N SER A 140 13.63 11.15 -11.81
CA SER A 140 14.79 11.87 -11.25
C SER A 140 14.71 11.97 -9.71
N PRO A 141 15.79 11.75 -8.93
CA PRO A 141 15.77 11.86 -7.46
C PRO A 141 15.30 13.23 -6.93
N GLU A 142 15.58 14.28 -7.69
CA GLU A 142 15.13 15.66 -7.46
C GLU A 142 13.60 15.80 -7.56
N TRP A 143 12.96 15.13 -8.53
CA TRP A 143 11.50 15.10 -8.65
C TRP A 143 10.86 14.38 -7.46
N VAL A 144 11.45 13.26 -7.01
CA VAL A 144 10.96 12.56 -5.80
C VAL A 144 11.09 13.45 -4.57
N ALA A 145 12.23 14.15 -4.42
CA ALA A 145 12.45 15.07 -3.32
C ALA A 145 11.50 16.30 -3.38
N GLU A 146 11.13 16.76 -4.57
CA GLU A 146 10.18 17.84 -4.79
C GLU A 146 8.75 17.39 -4.41
N GLN A 147 8.28 16.25 -4.91
CA GLN A 147 6.98 15.69 -4.55
C GLN A 147 6.86 15.43 -3.03
N ALA A 148 7.91 14.89 -2.41
CA ALA A 148 7.95 14.68 -0.96
C ALA A 148 7.92 15.99 -0.15
N ARG A 149 8.36 17.12 -0.72
CA ARG A 149 8.26 18.46 -0.10
C ARG A 149 6.88 19.07 -0.32
N ASP A 150 6.31 18.95 -1.51
CA ASP A 150 5.00 19.50 -1.85
C ASP A 150 3.87 18.81 -1.07
N ILE A 151 3.98 17.51 -0.83
CA ILE A 151 3.04 16.80 0.06
C ILE A 151 3.13 17.30 1.51
N ARG A 152 4.32 17.70 1.98
CA ARG A 152 4.49 18.28 3.33
C ARG A 152 3.90 19.69 3.45
N THR A 153 3.69 20.38 2.34
CA THR A 153 3.15 21.76 2.30
C THR A 153 1.67 21.84 1.93
N GLN A 154 1.10 20.77 1.39
CA GLN A 154 -0.35 20.64 1.24
C GLN A 154 -0.99 20.41 2.62
N ASP A 155 -2.01 21.21 2.94
CA ASP A 155 -2.85 20.97 4.11
C ASP A 155 -3.44 19.58 3.99
N ARG A 156 -3.01 18.69 4.89
CA ARG A 156 -3.57 17.33 5.00
C ARG A 156 -5.05 17.48 5.29
N VAL A 157 -5.90 17.09 4.35
CA VAL A 157 -7.31 16.80 4.68
C VAL A 157 -7.26 15.64 5.66
N THR A 158 -7.56 15.92 6.92
CA THR A 158 -7.63 14.86 7.91
C THR A 158 -8.94 14.08 7.71
N ALA A 159 -8.98 12.81 8.10
CA ALA A 159 -10.23 12.06 8.13
C ALA A 159 -11.34 12.78 8.95
N ALA A 160 -10.95 13.64 9.89
CA ALA A 160 -11.87 14.49 10.65
C ALA A 160 -12.53 15.60 9.81
N ASP A 161 -11.87 16.10 8.77
CA ASP A 161 -12.40 17.15 7.88
C ASP A 161 -13.42 16.60 6.87
N ALA A 162 -13.35 15.31 6.55
CA ALA A 162 -14.29 14.62 5.65
C ALA A 162 -15.62 14.24 6.33
N VAL A 163 -15.67 14.23 7.68
CA VAL A 163 -16.82 13.74 8.47
C VAL A 163 -17.66 14.88 9.08
N ALA A 164 -17.27 16.15 8.92
CA ALA A 164 -18.07 17.26 9.42
C ALA A 164 -19.45 17.29 8.72
N PRO A 165 -20.58 17.13 9.45
CA PRO A 165 -21.89 17.17 8.82
C PRO A 165 -22.13 18.56 8.23
N LYS A 166 -22.57 18.60 6.97
CA LYS A 166 -22.98 19.82 6.28
C LYS A 166 -24.06 20.49 7.14
N ARG A 167 -23.76 21.67 7.68
CA ARG A 167 -24.72 22.48 8.46
C ARG A 167 -26.00 22.66 7.63
N PRO A 168 -27.20 22.38 8.17
CA PRO A 168 -28.42 22.53 7.40
C PRO A 168 -28.58 23.99 6.97
N GLU A 169 -28.97 24.19 5.71
CA GLU A 169 -29.36 25.51 5.20
C GLU A 169 -30.56 26.01 6.01
N PRO A 170 -30.62 27.29 6.38
CA PRO A 170 -31.80 27.84 7.04
C PRO A 170 -32.97 27.79 6.06
N ASP A 171 -34.02 27.10 6.49
CA ASP A 171 -35.31 27.01 5.82
C ASP A 171 -35.89 28.44 5.69
N ALA A 172 -35.89 28.97 4.47
CA ALA A 172 -36.61 30.21 4.16
C ALA A 172 -38.03 29.84 3.75
N ALA A 173 -38.86 29.63 4.76
CA ALA A 173 -40.31 29.49 4.63
C ALA A 173 -40.97 30.84 4.29
N SER A 174 -41.91 30.76 3.34
CA SER A 174 -43.05 31.65 3.02
C SER A 174 -42.77 33.07 2.49
#